data_AF-A0A5Q0GU18-F1
#
_entry.id   AF-A0A5Q0GU18-F1
#
_cell.length_a   1.000
_cell.length_b   1.000
_cell.length_c   1.000
_cell.angle_alpha   90.00
_cell.angle_beta   90.00
_cell.angle_gamma   90.00
#
_symmetry.space_group_name_H-M   'P 1'
#
loop_
_entity.id
_entity.type
_entity.pdbx_description
1 polymer ?
#
loop_
_entity_poly.entity_id
_entity_poly.type
_entity_poly.pdbx_seq_one_letter_code
_entity_poly.pdbx_strand_id
1 'polypeptide(L)'
;MLSKVTAIAAATALSTVLLPAAPAVAQEGVFVGGAGISAVGTRFGFAVFGGGERAEGFAMFRNAEEGVKERLGGVTCLEVVGNAAIFKIKDTGSAGGVHRQFFVRDNGPSGDGKPTDELSAYGVPSNDAPDKCDKPDDKIKGEVLESGDVVIKGE
;
A
#
# COMPACT_ATOMS: atom_id res chain seq x y z
N MET A 1 -48.42 -58.99 5.21
CA MET A 1 -47.74 -58.91 6.52
C MET A 1 -46.39 -58.25 6.34
N LEU A 2 -46.12 -57.22 7.16
CA LEU A 2 -44.84 -56.59 7.55
C LEU A 2 -43.72 -56.48 6.48
N SER A 3 -43.41 -55.28 5.99
CA SER A 3 -42.47 -54.32 6.61
C SER A 3 -41.00 -54.75 6.51
N LYS A 4 -40.21 -53.98 5.74
CA LYS A 4 -39.00 -53.31 6.23
C LYS A 4 -38.43 -52.35 5.19
N VAL A 5 -38.56 -51.07 5.52
CA VAL A 5 -37.79 -49.95 5.01
C VAL A 5 -36.34 -50.13 5.46
N THR A 6 -35.37 -49.93 4.58
CA THR A 6 -34.02 -49.52 4.99
C THR A 6 -33.45 -48.60 3.92
N ALA A 7 -33.49 -47.30 4.22
CA ALA A 7 -32.80 -46.26 3.47
C ALA A 7 -31.30 -46.33 3.79
N ILE A 8 -30.46 -46.33 2.75
CA ILE A 8 -29.03 -46.06 2.89
C ILE A 8 -28.82 -44.67 2.32
N ALA A 9 -28.63 -43.69 3.21
CA ALA A 9 -28.19 -42.36 2.85
C ALA A 9 -26.70 -42.43 2.49
N ALA A 10 -26.38 -42.33 1.21
CA ALA A 10 -25.01 -42.11 0.76
C ALA A 10 -24.71 -40.62 0.86
N ALA A 11 -24.00 -40.21 1.92
CA ALA A 11 -23.44 -38.88 2.03
C ALA A 11 -22.29 -38.74 1.01
N THR A 12 -22.57 -38.09 -0.12
CA THR A 12 -21.53 -37.62 -1.05
C THR A 12 -20.76 -36.49 -0.38
N ALA A 13 -19.58 -36.82 0.17
CA ALA A 13 -18.60 -35.83 0.58
C ALA A 13 -18.15 -35.03 -0.66
N LEU A 14 -18.52 -33.75 -0.73
CA LEU A 14 -17.90 -32.83 -1.68
C LEU A 14 -16.44 -32.67 -1.30
N SER A 15 -15.55 -33.32 -2.05
CA SER A 15 -14.13 -32.98 -2.07
C SER A 15 -13.98 -31.59 -2.68
N THR A 16 -13.97 -30.56 -1.84
CA THR A 16 -13.46 -29.24 -2.22
C THR A 16 -11.99 -29.40 -2.55
N VAL A 17 -11.67 -29.31 -3.84
CA VAL A 17 -10.31 -29.22 -4.34
C VAL A 17 -9.70 -27.94 -3.77
N LEU A 18 -8.78 -28.08 -2.83
CA LEU A 18 -7.84 -27.03 -2.43
C LEU A 18 -7.00 -26.70 -3.66
N LEU A 19 -7.40 -25.65 -4.39
CA LEU A 19 -6.51 -25.00 -5.34
C LEU A 19 -5.31 -24.47 -4.54
N PRO A 20 -4.06 -24.80 -4.92
CA PRO A 20 -2.91 -24.12 -4.33
C PRO A 20 -3.06 -22.63 -4.64
N ALA A 21 -2.96 -21.79 -3.60
CA ALA A 21 -2.84 -20.36 -3.76
C ALA A 21 -1.71 -20.09 -4.76
N ALA A 22 -2.05 -19.50 -5.89
CA ALA A 22 -1.05 -19.13 -6.90
C ALA A 22 0.06 -18.32 -6.21
N PRO A 23 1.34 -18.57 -6.52
CA PRO A 23 2.41 -17.73 -6.02
C PRO A 23 2.10 -16.28 -6.40
N ALA A 24 2.17 -15.37 -5.43
CA ALA A 24 2.12 -13.95 -5.70
C ALA A 24 3.18 -13.65 -6.76
N VAL A 25 2.72 -13.31 -7.97
CA VAL A 25 3.60 -12.94 -9.08
C VAL A 25 4.32 -11.68 -8.63
N ALA A 26 5.64 -11.74 -8.51
CA ALA A 26 6.45 -10.53 -8.39
C ALA A 26 6.19 -9.72 -9.65
N GLN A 27 5.46 -8.61 -9.54
CA GLN A 27 5.22 -7.72 -10.68
C GLN A 27 6.56 -7.13 -11.10
N GLU A 28 6.98 -7.40 -12.34
CA GLU A 28 8.04 -6.64 -12.99
C GLU A 28 7.51 -5.25 -13.30
N GLY A 29 8.29 -4.19 -13.05
CA GLY A 29 7.99 -2.84 -13.52
C GLY A 29 6.81 -2.14 -12.84
N VAL A 30 6.80 -2.04 -11.51
CA VAL A 30 5.81 -1.25 -10.77
C VAL A 30 6.28 0.20 -10.61
N PHE A 31 5.42 1.15 -10.94
CA PHE A 31 5.60 2.57 -10.69
C PHE A 31 4.48 3.12 -9.81
N VAL A 32 4.89 3.87 -8.79
CA VAL A 32 4.00 4.62 -7.90
C VAL A 32 4.49 6.06 -7.83
N GLY A 33 3.69 6.99 -8.32
CA GLY A 33 4.02 8.40 -8.35
C GLY A 33 2.89 9.25 -7.80
N GLY A 34 3.20 10.43 -7.33
CA GLY A 34 2.16 11.35 -6.90
C GLY A 34 2.72 12.66 -6.38
N ALA A 35 1.89 13.70 -6.45
CA ALA A 35 2.19 15.00 -5.89
C ALA A 35 0.90 15.71 -5.51
N GLY A 36 0.94 16.52 -4.44
CA GLY A 36 -0.27 17.17 -3.97
C GLY A 36 -0.15 17.82 -2.60
N ILE A 37 -1.33 18.05 -2.01
CA ILE A 37 -1.54 18.63 -0.68
C ILE A 37 -2.53 17.73 0.07
N SER A 38 -2.17 17.28 1.27
CA SER A 38 -3.07 16.51 2.15
C SER A 38 -4.04 17.41 2.92
N ALA A 39 -5.09 16.83 3.52
CA ALA A 39 -6.07 17.51 4.38
C ALA A 39 -5.46 18.27 5.57
N VAL A 40 -4.27 17.88 6.02
CA VAL A 40 -3.52 18.57 7.09
C VAL A 40 -2.46 19.55 6.55
N GLY A 41 -2.60 20.00 5.30
CA GLY A 41 -1.72 21.01 4.68
C GLY A 41 -0.32 20.51 4.31
N THR A 42 -0.06 19.19 4.33
CA THR A 42 1.24 18.65 3.96
C THR A 42 1.39 18.63 2.45
N ARG A 43 2.41 19.31 1.93
CA ARG A 43 2.80 19.23 0.52
C ARG A 43 3.67 18.00 0.32
N PHE A 44 3.39 17.21 -0.70
CA PHE A 44 4.16 16.00 -0.96
C PHE A 44 4.48 15.82 -2.45
N GLY A 45 5.52 15.04 -2.70
CA GLY A 45 5.89 14.54 -4.01
C GLY A 45 6.69 13.26 -3.88
N PHE A 46 6.35 12.24 -4.64
CA PHE A 46 7.09 10.97 -4.67
C PHE A 46 7.11 10.37 -6.07
N ALA A 47 8.20 9.67 -6.35
CA ALA A 47 8.35 8.82 -7.52
C ALA A 47 9.06 7.55 -7.05
N VAL A 48 8.34 6.44 -7.11
CA VAL A 48 8.75 5.16 -6.55
C VAL A 48 8.66 4.10 -7.64
N PHE A 49 9.73 3.31 -7.76
CA PHE A 49 9.85 2.25 -8.74
C PHE A 49 10.16 0.96 -8.00
N GLY A 50 9.60 -0.16 -8.45
CA GLY A 50 9.90 -1.47 -7.87
C GLY A 50 9.75 -2.59 -8.89
N GLY A 51 10.45 -3.69 -8.64
CA GLY A 51 10.38 -4.90 -9.46
C GLY A 51 11.38 -5.94 -8.95
N GLY A 52 10.95 -7.19 -8.80
CA GLY A 52 11.78 -8.24 -8.19
C GLY A 52 12.05 -8.00 -6.70
N GLU A 53 13.32 -8.02 -6.28
CA GLU A 53 13.75 -7.90 -4.87
C GLU A 53 14.08 -6.46 -4.42
N ARG A 54 13.94 -5.45 -5.29
CA ARG A 54 14.39 -4.08 -4.98
C ARG A 54 13.36 -3.02 -5.35
N ALA A 55 13.26 -2.03 -4.47
CA ALA A 55 12.54 -0.79 -4.69
C ALA A 55 13.51 0.39 -4.65
N GLU A 56 13.28 1.36 -5.51
CA GLU A 56 14.08 2.56 -5.64
C GLU A 56 13.17 3.78 -5.82
N GLY A 57 13.74 4.97 -5.68
CA GLY A 57 13.01 6.22 -5.87
C GLY A 57 13.17 7.16 -4.69
N PHE A 58 12.29 8.15 -4.64
CA PHE A 58 12.42 9.27 -3.74
C PHE A 58 11.06 9.81 -3.31
N ALA A 59 10.96 10.28 -2.07
CA ALA A 59 9.81 11.01 -1.59
C ALA A 59 10.22 12.22 -0.76
N MET A 60 9.37 13.25 -0.85
CA MET A 60 9.45 14.48 -0.08
C MET A 60 8.08 14.80 0.51
N PHE A 61 8.05 15.14 1.80
CA PHE A 61 6.87 15.60 2.51
C PHE A 61 7.22 16.83 3.33
N ARG A 62 6.45 17.91 3.18
CA ARG A 62 6.69 19.17 3.88
C ARG A 62 5.39 19.68 4.46
N ASN A 63 5.32 19.69 5.79
CA ASN A 63 4.27 20.38 6.53
C ASN A 63 4.86 21.69 7.10
N ALA A 64 4.17 22.81 6.90
CA ALA A 64 4.62 24.12 7.38
C ALA A 64 3.99 24.51 8.73
N GLU A 65 2.89 23.86 9.12
CA GLU A 65 2.02 24.28 10.23
C GLU A 65 2.20 23.42 11.48
N GLU A 66 2.50 22.13 11.31
CA GLU A 66 2.85 21.24 12.41
C GLU A 66 4.35 20.99 12.42
N GLY A 67 4.99 20.91 13.59
CA GLY A 67 6.44 20.75 13.79
C GLY A 67 7.12 19.54 13.13
N VAL A 68 6.44 18.83 12.23
CA VAL A 68 6.98 17.94 11.22
C VAL A 68 7.75 18.75 10.18
N LYS A 69 9.02 19.01 10.52
CA LYS A 69 10.04 19.47 9.59
C LYS A 69 10.11 18.50 8.42
N GLU A 70 10.28 19.08 7.23
CA GLU A 70 10.56 18.43 5.95
C GLU A 70 11.13 17.00 6.09
N ARG A 71 10.41 16.05 5.51
CA ARG A 71 10.81 14.64 5.40
C ARG A 71 11.27 14.39 3.98
N LEU A 72 12.43 13.79 3.87
CA LEU A 72 13.08 13.56 2.60
C LEU A 72 13.80 12.23 2.67
N GLY A 73 13.68 11.39 1.64
CA GLY A 73 14.38 10.11 1.69
C GLY A 73 14.30 9.30 0.42
N GLY A 74 15.32 8.46 0.25
CA GLY A 74 15.29 7.39 -0.75
C GLY A 74 14.34 6.27 -0.31
N VAL A 75 13.64 5.69 -1.28
CA VAL A 75 12.76 4.54 -1.05
C VAL A 75 13.59 3.30 -0.75
N THR A 76 13.13 2.50 0.21
CA THR A 76 13.78 1.24 0.61
C THR A 76 12.89 0.01 0.43
N CYS A 77 11.59 0.19 0.25
CA CYS A 77 10.66 -0.87 -0.12
C CYS A 77 9.45 -0.30 -0.87
N LEU A 78 8.81 -1.13 -1.68
CA LEU A 78 7.54 -0.87 -2.33
C LEU A 78 6.71 -2.16 -2.32
N GLU A 79 5.45 -2.07 -1.93
CA GLU A 79 4.45 -3.11 -2.18
C GLU A 79 3.18 -2.49 -2.76
N VAL A 80 2.61 -3.14 -3.77
CA VAL A 80 1.39 -2.71 -4.44
C VAL A 80 0.34 -3.81 -4.35
N VAL A 81 -0.87 -3.41 -3.97
CA VAL A 81 -2.03 -4.30 -3.83
C VAL A 81 -3.24 -3.61 -4.46
N GLY A 82 -3.61 -4.05 -5.66
CA GLY A 82 -4.69 -3.44 -6.42
C GLY A 82 -4.38 -1.98 -6.74
N ASN A 83 -5.23 -1.07 -6.27
CA ASN A 83 -5.11 0.39 -6.46
C ASN A 83 -4.43 1.10 -5.27
N ALA A 84 -3.81 0.35 -4.37
CA ALA A 84 -3.08 0.88 -3.23
C ALA A 84 -1.61 0.48 -3.27
N ALA A 85 -0.77 1.33 -2.71
CA ALA A 85 0.65 1.08 -2.56
C ALA A 85 1.15 1.51 -1.18
N ILE A 86 2.17 0.79 -0.73
CA ILE A 86 2.94 1.09 0.45
C ILE A 86 4.38 1.25 0.03
N PHE A 87 5.04 2.30 0.51
CA PHE A 87 6.47 2.42 0.38
C PHE A 87 7.10 2.92 1.67
N LYS A 88 8.35 2.54 1.90
CA LYS A 88 9.16 3.07 3.00
C LYS A 88 10.24 3.99 2.46
N ILE A 89 10.52 5.07 3.18
CA ILE A 89 11.71 5.90 2.92
C ILE A 89 12.66 5.84 4.11
N LYS A 90 13.95 5.96 3.82
CA LYS A 90 14.95 6.31 4.83
C LYS A 90 15.02 7.83 4.95
N ASP A 91 14.39 8.38 5.99
CA ASP A 91 14.31 9.83 6.24
C ASP A 91 15.68 10.41 6.59
N THR A 92 16.24 11.20 5.67
CA THR A 92 17.54 11.87 5.81
C THR A 92 17.48 13.12 6.68
N GLY A 93 16.29 13.63 7.01
CA GLY A 93 16.10 14.76 7.92
C GLY A 93 16.20 14.39 9.41
N SER A 94 16.20 13.09 9.73
CA SER A 94 16.33 12.57 11.10
C SER A 94 17.76 12.08 11.37
N ALA A 95 18.34 12.46 12.52
CA ALA A 95 19.66 11.99 12.93
C ALA A 95 19.68 10.45 13.00
N GLY A 96 20.54 9.82 12.18
CA GLY A 96 20.67 8.36 12.09
C GLY A 96 19.87 7.69 10.96
N GLY A 97 19.02 8.42 10.24
CA GLY A 97 18.23 7.88 9.12
C GLY A 97 17.11 6.98 9.62
N VAL A 98 15.93 7.55 9.85
CA VAL A 98 14.78 6.81 10.39
C VAL A 98 13.91 6.31 9.23
N HIS A 99 13.56 5.03 9.23
CA HIS A 99 12.63 4.47 8.25
C HIS A 99 11.19 4.82 8.62
N ARG A 100 10.42 5.26 7.62
CA ARG A 100 9.00 5.63 7.75
C ARG A 100 8.20 5.05 6.61
N GLN A 101 6.98 4.59 6.88
CA GLN A 101 6.10 3.98 5.88
C GLN A 101 4.99 4.95 5.49
N PHE A 102 4.64 4.90 4.21
CA PHE A 102 3.59 5.69 3.61
C PHE A 102 2.66 4.75 2.88
N PHE A 103 1.37 5.01 3.07
CA PHE A 103 0.28 4.37 2.37
C PHE A 103 -0.30 5.38 1.38
N VAL A 104 -0.50 4.95 0.14
CA VAL A 104 -1.18 5.72 -0.90
C VAL A 104 -2.23 4.86 -1.59
N ARG A 105 -3.34 5.47 -1.99
CA ARG A 105 -4.39 4.82 -2.78
C ARG A 105 -4.83 5.73 -3.92
N ASP A 106 -4.77 5.19 -5.12
CA ASP A 106 -5.31 5.80 -6.34
C ASP A 106 -6.77 5.36 -6.47
N ASN A 107 -7.72 6.24 -6.21
CA ASN A 107 -9.14 5.95 -6.34
C ASN A 107 -9.71 6.43 -7.70
N GLY A 108 -8.84 6.80 -8.62
CA GLY A 108 -9.19 7.34 -9.93
C GLY A 108 -9.77 8.74 -9.88
N PRO A 109 -10.19 9.28 -11.04
CA PRO A 109 -10.77 10.61 -11.11
C PRO A 109 -12.14 10.64 -10.42
N SER A 110 -12.38 11.67 -9.61
CA SER A 110 -13.72 11.90 -9.09
C SER A 110 -14.66 12.41 -10.17
N GLY A 111 -15.93 12.01 -10.07
CA GLY A 111 -16.98 12.53 -10.95
C GLY A 111 -17.35 14.00 -10.69
N ASP A 112 -16.92 14.58 -9.57
CA ASP A 112 -17.23 15.96 -9.14
C ASP A 112 -16.01 16.89 -9.09
N GLY A 113 -14.86 16.45 -9.63
CA GLY A 113 -13.63 17.23 -9.71
C GLY A 113 -12.88 17.40 -8.38
N LYS A 114 -13.30 16.71 -7.32
CA LYS A 114 -12.59 16.65 -6.03
C LYS A 114 -11.51 15.57 -6.03
N PRO A 115 -10.50 15.64 -5.17
CA PRO A 115 -9.57 14.53 -5.01
C PRO A 115 -10.29 13.36 -4.33
N THR A 116 -10.01 12.15 -4.79
CA THR A 116 -10.47 10.90 -4.17
C THR A 116 -9.32 10.03 -3.68
N ASP A 117 -8.10 10.37 -4.06
CA ASP A 117 -6.90 9.65 -3.65
C ASP A 117 -6.60 9.87 -2.17
N GLU A 118 -5.93 8.89 -1.59
CA GLU A 118 -5.60 8.87 -0.17
C GLU A 118 -4.08 8.85 0.04
N LEU A 119 -3.62 9.55 1.09
CA LEU A 119 -2.25 9.48 1.60
C LEU A 119 -2.25 9.40 3.12
N SER A 120 -1.38 8.56 3.69
CA SER A 120 -1.10 8.59 5.12
C SER A 120 0.31 8.09 5.44
N ALA A 121 0.93 8.70 6.44
CA ALA A 121 2.09 8.12 7.10
C ALA A 121 1.62 7.14 8.17
N TYR A 122 2.15 5.91 8.16
CA TYR A 122 1.71 4.88 9.10
C TYR A 122 2.88 4.02 9.59
N GLY A 123 2.62 3.24 10.63
CA GLY A 123 3.62 2.42 11.30
C GLY A 123 4.50 3.22 12.27
N VAL A 124 5.25 2.50 13.10
CA VAL A 124 6.19 3.11 14.04
C VAL A 124 7.52 3.36 13.30
N PRO A 125 8.08 4.57 13.35
CA PRO A 125 9.39 4.84 12.75
C PRO A 125 10.49 3.97 13.38
N SER A 126 11.35 3.36 12.57
CA SER A 126 12.42 2.47 13.05
C SER A 126 13.80 2.89 12.54
N ASN A 127 14.85 2.56 13.30
CA ASN A 127 16.24 2.67 12.82
C ASN A 127 16.71 1.41 12.10
N ASP A 128 16.01 0.29 12.30
CA ASP A 128 16.30 -0.95 11.59
C ASP A 128 15.91 -0.76 10.12
N ALA A 129 16.84 -1.06 9.21
CA ALA A 129 16.58 -1.09 7.78
C ALA A 129 15.63 -2.26 7.49
N PRO A 130 14.35 -2.01 7.21
CA PRO A 130 13.47 -3.10 6.87
C PRO A 130 13.66 -3.37 5.38
N ASP A 131 14.13 -4.57 5.05
CA ASP A 131 14.24 -5.04 3.67
C ASP A 131 12.86 -5.24 3.00
N LYS A 132 11.76 -5.02 3.74
CA LYS A 132 10.38 -5.28 3.31
C LYS A 132 9.44 -4.19 3.82
N CYS A 133 8.39 -3.93 3.05
CA CYS A 133 7.26 -3.15 3.55
C CYS A 133 6.48 -3.99 4.56
N ASP A 134 5.89 -3.34 5.57
CA ASP A 134 4.92 -4.07 6.39
C ASP A 134 3.68 -4.21 5.53
N LYS A 135 3.16 -5.44 5.42
CA LYS A 135 2.03 -5.72 4.53
C LYS A 135 0.88 -4.77 4.83
N PRO A 136 0.15 -4.31 3.78
CA PRO A 136 -1.09 -3.60 4.00
C PRO A 136 -2.00 -4.50 4.82
N ASP A 137 -2.48 -4.00 5.95
CA ASP A 137 -3.72 -4.53 6.49
C ASP A 137 -4.88 -3.82 5.78
N ASP A 138 -6.02 -4.50 5.66
CA ASP A 138 -7.21 -3.94 5.00
C ASP A 138 -7.84 -2.78 5.80
N LYS A 139 -7.24 -2.38 6.93
CA LYS A 139 -7.74 -1.36 7.85
C LYS A 139 -6.98 -0.04 7.73
N ILE A 140 -5.82 -0.01 7.09
CA ILE A 140 -5.12 1.25 6.78
C ILE A 140 -5.99 2.05 5.81
N LYS A 141 -6.42 3.21 6.27
CA LYS A 141 -7.11 4.24 5.49
C LYS A 141 -6.27 5.50 5.52
N GLY A 142 -6.05 6.09 4.37
CA GLY A 142 -5.39 7.38 4.29
C GLY A 142 -6.39 8.52 4.45
N GLU A 143 -5.85 9.73 4.53
CA GLU A 143 -6.67 10.94 4.42
C GLU A 143 -6.88 11.24 2.94
N VAL A 144 -8.10 11.64 2.59
CA VAL A 144 -8.39 12.14 1.24
C VAL A 144 -7.57 13.40 1.00
N LEU A 145 -6.91 13.47 -0.15
CA LEU A 145 -6.12 14.65 -0.53
C LEU A 145 -7.02 15.89 -0.69
N GLU A 146 -6.46 17.09 -0.50
CA GLU A 146 -7.14 18.35 -0.85
C GLU A 146 -6.90 18.75 -2.29
N SER A 147 -5.74 18.38 -2.83
CA SER A 147 -5.39 18.53 -4.24
C SER A 147 -4.24 17.59 -4.58
N GLY A 148 -4.12 17.23 -5.84
CA GLY A 148 -3.07 16.32 -6.31
C GLY A 148 -3.63 15.07 -6.96
N ASP A 149 -2.71 14.20 -7.35
CA ASP A 149 -2.98 12.95 -8.06
C ASP A 149 -1.98 11.90 -7.61
N VAL A 150 -2.47 10.68 -7.41
CA VAL A 150 -1.66 9.49 -7.17
C VAL A 150 -1.83 8.56 -8.36
N VAL A 151 -0.72 8.09 -8.90
CA VAL A 151 -0.68 7.18 -10.04
C VAL A 151 -0.01 5.89 -9.60
N ILE A 152 -0.75 4.79 -9.68
CA ILE A 152 -0.23 3.44 -9.44
C ILE A 152 -0.32 2.64 -10.73
N LYS A 153 0.82 2.21 -11.26
CA LYS A 153 0.93 1.43 -12.50
C LYS A 153 1.75 0.17 -12.21
N GLY A 154 1.16 -1.00 -12.44
CA GLY A 154 1.90 -2.26 -12.55
C GLY A 154 1.75 -2.78 -13.97
N GLU A 155 2.84 -3.32 -14.53
CA GLU A 155 2.79 -4.11 -15.78
C GLU A 155 2.21 -5.51 -15.55
#